data_AF-A0A0Q7SNM1-F1
#
_entry.id   AF-A0A0Q7SNM1-F1
#
_cell.length_a   1.000
_cell.length_b   1.000
_cell.length_c   1.000
_cell.angle_alpha   90.00
_cell.angle_beta   90.00
_cell.angle_gamma   90.00
#
_symmetry.space_group_name_H-M   'P 1'
#
loop_
_entity.id
_entity.type
_entity.pdbx_description
1 polymer ?
#
loop_
_entity_poly.entity_id
_entity_poly.type
_entity_poly.pdbx_seq_one_letter_code
_entity_poly.pdbx_strand_id
1 'polypeptide(L)'
;MMNLIQRWLAGSAAASWDLSGYPPFELPHPGSGAALTEAQAQQNWAYWQATLAGRQRLLRDWLLAHGGPDPQALQGTAYAKALNAWAKANWPRLPAFARLPRHKPWPDCARSGPFIVYSLLGDLAASLGETIIRANGHWRWGLNLDATDLADDMATSRRVVLLADLTHPTPEAREAVLDLEATIFSDHRFPDSPGFVHLDSWSTAVADAIAGRHYDF
;
A
#
# COMPACT_ATOMS: atom_id res chain seq x y z
N MET A 1 13.66 42.07 -23.40
CA MET A 1 14.61 40.93 -23.48
C MET A 1 14.42 40.11 -22.22
N MET A 2 13.51 39.13 -22.26
CA MET A 2 13.08 38.37 -21.08
C MET A 2 14.07 37.24 -20.79
N ASN A 3 14.48 37.15 -19.54
CA ASN A 3 15.67 36.46 -19.07
C ASN A 3 15.56 34.92 -19.26
N LEU A 4 16.38 34.36 -20.15
CA LEU A 4 16.49 32.91 -20.43
C LEU A 4 16.78 32.07 -19.16
N ILE A 5 17.29 32.69 -18.11
CA ILE A 5 17.67 32.06 -16.84
C ILE A 5 16.44 31.67 -16.00
N GLN A 6 15.31 32.41 -16.06
CA GLN A 6 14.10 32.05 -15.31
C GLN A 6 13.40 30.80 -15.85
N ARG A 7 13.59 30.48 -17.14
CA ARG A 7 13.01 29.30 -17.79
C ARG A 7 13.75 28.00 -17.41
N TRP A 8 14.98 28.11 -16.90
CA TRP A 8 15.79 26.97 -16.43
C TRP A 8 15.59 26.66 -14.94
N LEU A 9 15.16 27.64 -14.14
CA LEU A 9 14.85 27.46 -12.71
C LEU A 9 13.38 27.09 -12.46
N ALA A 10 12.50 27.33 -13.42
CA ALA A 10 11.17 26.73 -13.44
C ALA A 10 11.31 25.31 -14.00
N GLY A 11 11.84 24.38 -13.21
CA GLY A 11 11.64 22.96 -13.48
C GLY A 11 10.15 22.77 -13.76
N SER A 12 9.81 22.21 -14.91
CA SER A 12 8.42 21.96 -15.26
C SER A 12 7.86 21.05 -14.18
N ALA A 13 7.12 21.61 -13.22
CA ALA A 13 6.38 20.82 -12.26
C ALA A 13 5.57 19.83 -13.09
N ALA A 14 5.82 18.53 -12.90
CA ALA A 14 5.05 17.52 -13.60
C ALA A 14 3.58 17.83 -13.37
N ALA A 15 2.78 17.88 -14.44
CA ALA A 15 1.36 18.14 -14.30
C ALA A 15 0.77 17.12 -13.31
N SER A 16 0.16 17.62 -12.23
CA SER A 16 -0.48 16.78 -11.22
C SER A 16 -1.57 15.97 -11.89
N TRP A 17 -1.66 14.68 -11.58
CA TRP A 17 -2.82 13.87 -11.90
C TRP A 17 -4.01 14.34 -11.09
N ASP A 18 -5.16 14.40 -11.76
CA ASP A 18 -6.44 14.56 -11.11
C ASP A 18 -6.98 13.19 -10.72
N LEU A 19 -7.15 12.97 -9.42
CA LEU A 19 -7.69 11.74 -8.86
C LEU A 19 -9.17 11.87 -8.51
N SER A 20 -9.85 12.96 -8.90
CA SER A 20 -11.27 13.17 -8.62
C SER A 20 -12.17 12.06 -9.16
N GLY A 21 -11.78 11.42 -10.27
CA GLY A 21 -12.45 10.28 -10.86
C GLY A 21 -12.04 8.91 -10.30
N TYR A 22 -11.04 8.85 -9.41
CA TYR A 22 -10.64 7.59 -8.78
C TYR A 22 -11.66 7.20 -7.68
N PRO A 23 -12.13 5.95 -7.63
CA PRO A 23 -13.17 5.56 -6.69
C PRO A 23 -12.63 5.47 -5.25
N PRO A 24 -13.32 6.05 -4.25
CA PRO A 24 -12.95 5.90 -2.84
C PRO A 24 -12.92 4.43 -2.39
N PHE A 25 -12.01 4.09 -1.49
CA PHE A 25 -11.88 2.79 -0.84
C PHE A 25 -11.96 2.92 0.69
N GLU A 26 -13.04 3.51 1.18
CA GLU A 26 -13.25 3.70 2.60
C GLU A 26 -13.72 2.40 3.25
N LEU A 27 -12.96 1.92 4.24
CA LEU A 27 -13.42 0.83 5.08
C LEU A 27 -14.60 1.33 5.94
N PRO A 28 -15.58 0.46 6.26
CA PRO A 28 -16.72 0.82 7.11
C PRO A 28 -16.33 1.48 8.44
N HIS A 29 -15.21 1.05 9.03
CA HIS A 29 -14.67 1.58 10.28
C HIS A 29 -13.20 2.00 10.08
N PRO A 30 -12.87 3.30 10.13
CA PRO A 30 -11.48 3.74 10.02
C PRO A 30 -10.68 3.44 11.29
N GLY A 31 -9.35 3.34 11.15
CA GLY A 31 -8.39 3.21 12.24
C GLY A 31 -7.77 1.84 12.42
N SER A 32 -7.12 1.63 13.57
CA SER A 32 -6.34 0.43 13.92
C SER A 32 -6.34 0.17 15.42
N GLY A 33 -5.83 -1.01 15.81
CA GLY A 33 -5.54 -1.36 17.20
C GLY A 33 -6.74 -1.17 18.12
N ALA A 34 -6.52 -0.53 19.27
CA ALA A 34 -7.56 -0.33 20.27
C ALA A 34 -8.73 0.57 19.80
N ALA A 35 -8.56 1.35 18.71
CA ALA A 35 -9.63 2.19 18.16
C ALA A 35 -10.73 1.39 17.44
N LEU A 36 -10.42 0.15 17.01
CA LEU A 36 -11.38 -0.77 16.40
C LEU A 36 -11.75 -1.85 17.40
N THR A 37 -13.03 -2.14 17.59
CA THR A 37 -13.45 -3.42 18.20
C THR A 37 -13.19 -4.57 17.22
N GLU A 38 -13.09 -5.81 17.72
CA GLU A 38 -12.98 -7.00 16.87
C GLU A 38 -14.17 -7.11 15.89
N ALA A 39 -15.39 -6.79 16.34
CA ALA A 39 -16.57 -6.78 15.47
C ALA A 39 -16.44 -5.77 14.31
N GLN A 40 -15.86 -4.59 14.56
CA GLN A 40 -15.59 -3.59 13.52
C GLN A 40 -14.49 -4.06 12.57
N ALA A 41 -13.44 -4.70 13.08
CA ALA A 41 -12.41 -5.32 12.27
C ALA A 41 -13.00 -6.40 11.33
N GLN A 42 -13.93 -7.23 11.83
CA GLN A 42 -14.60 -8.25 11.01
C GLN A 42 -15.46 -7.61 9.92
N GLN A 43 -16.14 -6.50 10.21
CA GLN A 43 -16.92 -5.76 9.21
C GLN A 43 -16.03 -5.15 8.12
N ASN A 44 -14.86 -4.61 8.50
CA ASN A 44 -13.85 -4.15 7.55
C ASN A 44 -13.34 -5.28 6.68
N TRP A 45 -13.07 -6.45 7.27
CA TRP A 45 -12.63 -7.63 6.54
C TRP A 45 -13.67 -8.14 5.54
N ALA A 46 -14.93 -8.26 5.96
CA ALA A 46 -16.02 -8.67 5.09
C ALA A 46 -16.19 -7.70 3.90
N TYR A 47 -16.09 -6.39 4.16
CA TYR A 47 -16.12 -5.37 3.10
C TYR A 47 -14.92 -5.50 2.15
N TRP A 48 -13.72 -5.71 2.67
CA TRP A 48 -12.51 -5.93 1.86
C TRP A 48 -12.67 -7.12 0.93
N GLN A 49 -13.09 -8.27 1.47
CA GLN A 49 -13.32 -9.48 0.68
C GLN A 49 -14.35 -9.26 -0.44
N ALA A 50 -15.45 -8.56 -0.14
CA ALA A 50 -16.50 -8.27 -1.11
C ALA A 50 -16.06 -7.33 -2.24
N THR A 51 -15.04 -6.49 -2.01
CA THR A 51 -14.67 -5.41 -2.94
C THR A 51 -13.34 -5.63 -3.65
N LEU A 52 -12.43 -6.42 -3.09
CA LEU A 52 -11.04 -6.57 -3.55
C LEU A 52 -10.93 -6.88 -5.05
N ALA A 53 -11.68 -7.85 -5.56
CA ALA A 53 -11.61 -8.21 -6.98
C ALA A 53 -12.05 -7.05 -7.91
N GLY A 54 -13.03 -6.26 -7.48
CA GLY A 54 -13.44 -5.05 -8.20
C GLY A 54 -12.37 -3.97 -8.15
N ARG A 55 -11.78 -3.74 -6.97
CA ARG A 55 -10.68 -2.78 -6.76
C ARG A 55 -9.46 -3.13 -7.62
N GLN A 56 -9.07 -4.40 -7.70
CA GLN A 56 -7.92 -4.83 -8.51
C GLN A 56 -8.13 -4.62 -10.02
N ARG A 57 -9.37 -4.76 -10.52
CA ARG A 57 -9.69 -4.41 -11.92
C ARG A 57 -9.58 -2.90 -12.16
N LEU A 58 -10.17 -2.09 -11.28
CA LEU A 58 -10.10 -0.63 -11.36
C LEU A 58 -8.66 -0.12 -11.33
N LEU A 59 -7.84 -0.65 -10.42
CA LEU A 59 -6.41 -0.31 -10.35
C LEU A 59 -5.69 -0.67 -11.64
N ARG A 60 -5.92 -1.87 -12.19
CA ARG A 60 -5.28 -2.29 -13.44
C ARG A 60 -5.61 -1.32 -14.57
N ASP A 61 -6.89 -1.02 -14.77
CA ASP A 61 -7.34 -0.09 -15.81
C ASP A 61 -6.70 1.29 -15.62
N TRP A 62 -6.64 1.76 -14.38
CA TRP A 62 -6.01 3.03 -14.03
C TRP A 62 -4.49 3.01 -14.28
N LEU A 63 -3.77 1.96 -13.88
CA LEU A 63 -2.33 1.81 -14.15
C LEU A 63 -2.07 1.83 -15.66
N LEU A 64 -2.82 1.07 -16.45
CA LEU A 64 -2.67 1.02 -17.91
C LEU A 64 -2.88 2.41 -18.55
N ALA A 65 -3.90 3.15 -18.12
CA ALA A 65 -4.15 4.51 -18.59
C ALA A 65 -3.02 5.49 -18.24
N HIS A 66 -2.21 5.17 -17.22
CA HIS A 66 -1.12 6.02 -16.71
C HIS A 66 0.27 5.39 -16.94
N GLY A 67 0.40 4.48 -17.90
CA GLY A 67 1.68 3.87 -18.30
C GLY A 67 2.31 2.97 -17.22
N GLY A 68 1.50 2.46 -16.30
CA GLY A 68 1.89 1.50 -15.27
C GLY A 68 1.91 0.05 -15.76
N PRO A 69 2.48 -0.86 -14.96
CA PRO A 69 2.56 -2.27 -15.32
C PRO A 69 1.20 -2.97 -15.24
N ASP A 70 0.98 -3.95 -16.11
CA ASP A 70 -0.18 -4.84 -16.04
C ASP A 70 0.11 -6.03 -15.10
N PRO A 71 -0.59 -6.18 -13.96
CA PRO A 71 -0.46 -7.33 -13.08
C PRO A 71 -0.95 -8.64 -13.70
N GLN A 72 -1.50 -8.65 -14.92
CA GLN A 72 -1.76 -9.87 -15.69
C GLN A 72 -0.60 -10.25 -16.62
N ALA A 73 0.19 -9.27 -17.07
CA ALA A 73 1.34 -9.51 -17.95
C ALA A 73 2.65 -9.74 -17.19
N LEU A 74 2.79 -9.13 -16.01
CA LEU A 74 3.93 -9.30 -15.10
C LEU A 74 3.43 -9.91 -13.79
N GLN A 75 4.24 -10.79 -13.19
CA GLN A 75 3.94 -11.44 -11.91
C GLN A 75 5.15 -11.39 -10.98
N GLY A 76 4.92 -11.71 -9.71
CA GLY A 76 5.94 -11.80 -8.67
C GLY A 76 6.81 -10.55 -8.56
N THR A 77 8.11 -10.78 -8.36
CA THR A 77 9.11 -9.72 -8.25
C THR A 77 9.23 -8.84 -9.50
N ALA A 78 8.95 -9.37 -10.70
CA ALA A 78 9.02 -8.58 -11.94
C ALA A 78 7.92 -7.50 -11.97
N TYR A 79 6.70 -7.84 -11.54
CA TYR A 79 5.62 -6.87 -11.38
C TYR A 79 5.96 -5.82 -10.32
N ALA A 80 6.42 -6.26 -9.13
CA ALA A 80 6.77 -5.38 -8.03
C ALA A 80 7.86 -4.35 -8.42
N LYS A 81 8.89 -4.80 -9.13
CA LYS A 81 9.96 -3.94 -9.66
C LYS A 81 9.45 -2.93 -10.68
N ALA A 82 8.61 -3.37 -11.62
CA ALA A 82 8.00 -2.48 -12.60
C ALA A 82 7.08 -1.44 -11.94
N LEU A 83 6.34 -1.84 -10.91
CA LEU A 83 5.44 -0.95 -10.17
C LEU A 83 6.21 0.07 -9.34
N ASN A 84 7.30 -0.33 -8.68
CA ASN A 84 8.17 0.58 -7.97
C ASN A 84 8.82 1.60 -8.91
N ALA A 85 9.37 1.14 -10.05
CA ALA A 85 9.95 2.03 -11.05
C ALA A 85 8.92 3.03 -11.60
N TRP A 86 7.69 2.57 -11.87
CA TRP A 86 6.59 3.45 -12.25
C TRP A 86 6.23 4.45 -11.14
N ALA A 87 6.17 4.02 -9.88
CA ALA A 87 5.87 4.89 -8.75
C ALA A 87 6.93 5.98 -8.58
N LYS A 88 8.23 5.64 -8.64
CA LYS A 88 9.34 6.62 -8.61
C LYS A 88 9.22 7.68 -9.70
N ALA A 89 8.85 7.27 -10.91
CA ALA A 89 8.70 8.19 -12.04
C ALA A 89 7.46 9.09 -11.93
N ASN A 90 6.43 8.67 -11.18
CA ASN A 90 5.11 9.33 -11.21
C ASN A 90 4.62 9.87 -9.86
N TRP A 91 5.24 9.56 -8.73
CA TRP A 91 4.91 10.14 -7.43
C TRP A 91 4.85 11.67 -7.42
N PRO A 92 5.76 12.40 -8.12
CA PRO A 92 5.64 13.86 -8.23
C PRO A 92 4.36 14.36 -8.91
N ARG A 93 3.63 13.49 -9.63
CA ARG A 93 2.32 13.79 -10.23
C ARG A 93 1.15 13.50 -9.27
N LEU A 94 1.36 12.75 -8.19
CA LEU A 94 0.31 12.56 -7.19
C LEU A 94 0.17 13.79 -6.30
N PRO A 95 -1.01 13.98 -5.65
CA PRO A 95 -1.17 14.99 -4.62
C PRO A 95 -0.11 14.84 -3.52
N ALA A 96 0.84 15.78 -3.50
CA ALA A 96 1.94 15.76 -2.54
C ALA A 96 1.41 15.74 -1.10
N PHE A 97 1.97 14.85 -0.27
CA PHE A 97 1.55 14.68 1.12
C PHE A 97 1.49 16.00 1.91
N ALA A 98 2.49 16.88 1.73
CA ALA A 98 2.56 18.18 2.39
C ALA A 98 1.44 19.17 2.00
N ARG A 99 0.72 18.91 0.90
CA ARG A 99 -0.41 19.73 0.42
C ARG A 99 -1.77 19.17 0.86
N LEU A 100 -1.80 17.99 1.46
CA LEU A 100 -3.02 17.41 2.00
C LEU A 100 -3.43 18.17 3.27
N PRO A 101 -4.74 18.29 3.57
CA PRO A 101 -5.20 18.84 4.84
C PRO A 101 -4.57 18.09 6.03
N ARG A 102 -4.57 18.72 7.23
CA ARG A 102 -4.06 18.09 8.45
C ARG A 102 -4.78 16.75 8.64
N HIS A 103 -3.99 15.68 8.63
CA HIS A 103 -4.44 14.30 8.60
C HIS A 103 -4.21 13.61 9.95
N LYS A 104 -4.92 12.51 10.17
CA LYS A 104 -4.65 11.57 11.25
C LYS A 104 -3.50 10.61 10.83
N PRO A 105 -2.94 9.80 11.74
CA PRO A 105 -2.05 8.71 11.37
C PRO A 105 -2.66 7.83 10.28
N TRP A 106 -1.81 7.17 9.51
CA TRP A 106 -2.20 6.55 8.25
C TRP A 106 -3.31 5.47 8.31
N PRO A 107 -3.62 4.72 9.39
CA PRO A 107 -4.82 3.90 9.35
C PRO A 107 -6.14 4.69 9.49
N ASP A 108 -6.08 5.93 9.98
CA ASP A 108 -7.25 6.76 10.31
C ASP A 108 -7.62 7.79 9.22
N CYS A 109 -6.83 7.88 8.15
CA CYS A 109 -7.08 8.84 7.10
C CYS A 109 -8.34 8.49 6.31
N ALA A 110 -9.17 9.50 6.03
CA ALA A 110 -10.22 9.38 5.02
C ALA A 110 -9.59 8.98 3.68
N ARG A 111 -10.33 8.25 2.83
CA ARG A 111 -9.84 7.77 1.53
C ARG A 111 -10.65 8.35 0.37
N SER A 112 -11.26 9.51 0.60
CA SER A 112 -12.11 10.23 -0.33
C SER A 112 -11.75 11.72 -0.39
N GLY A 113 -12.34 12.44 -1.35
CA GLY A 113 -12.17 13.89 -1.49
C GLY A 113 -10.70 14.31 -1.59
N PRO A 114 -10.21 15.25 -0.77
CA PRO A 114 -8.80 15.66 -0.78
C PRO A 114 -7.81 14.52 -0.50
N PHE A 115 -8.24 13.44 0.15
CA PHE A 115 -7.41 12.30 0.52
C PHE A 115 -7.56 11.09 -0.40
N ILE A 116 -8.18 11.27 -1.57
CA ILE A 116 -8.45 10.18 -2.52
C ILE A 116 -7.19 9.42 -2.95
N VAL A 117 -6.01 10.07 -2.91
CA VAL A 117 -4.72 9.42 -3.17
C VAL A 117 -4.50 8.17 -2.30
N TYR A 118 -5.01 8.16 -1.07
CA TYR A 118 -4.89 7.03 -0.16
C TYR A 118 -5.70 5.80 -0.59
N SER A 119 -6.76 5.98 -1.39
CA SER A 119 -7.43 4.85 -2.05
C SER A 119 -6.53 4.18 -3.08
N LEU A 120 -5.83 4.98 -3.89
CA LEU A 120 -4.88 4.47 -4.88
C LEU A 120 -3.72 3.74 -4.20
N LEU A 121 -3.14 4.33 -3.14
CA LEU A 121 -2.05 3.69 -2.38
C LEU A 121 -2.49 2.36 -1.77
N GLY A 122 -3.71 2.31 -1.21
CA GLY A 122 -4.31 1.08 -0.70
C GLY A 122 -4.46 -0.01 -1.77
N ASP A 123 -4.92 0.36 -2.96
CA ASP A 123 -5.06 -0.61 -4.06
C ASP A 123 -3.69 -1.11 -4.57
N LEU A 124 -2.69 -0.23 -4.67
CA LEU A 124 -1.32 -0.61 -5.04
C LEU A 124 -0.77 -1.64 -4.05
N ALA A 125 -0.98 -1.43 -2.74
CA ALA A 125 -0.57 -2.35 -1.70
C ALA A 125 -1.28 -3.69 -1.82
N ALA A 126 -2.60 -3.66 -2.05
CA ALA A 126 -3.38 -4.85 -2.32
C ALA A 126 -2.88 -5.60 -3.56
N SER A 127 -2.43 -4.89 -4.61
CA SER A 127 -1.93 -5.53 -5.84
C SER A 127 -0.59 -6.23 -5.65
N LEU A 128 0.31 -5.64 -4.86
CA LEU A 128 1.53 -6.32 -4.42
C LEU A 128 1.20 -7.55 -3.56
N GLY A 129 0.21 -7.44 -2.68
CA GLY A 129 -0.19 -8.57 -1.84
C GLY A 129 -0.81 -9.72 -2.62
N GLU A 130 -1.69 -9.42 -3.58
CA GLU A 130 -2.24 -10.40 -4.53
C GLU A 130 -1.14 -11.08 -5.35
N THR A 131 -0.08 -10.34 -5.68
CA THR A 131 1.08 -10.86 -6.39
C THR A 131 1.86 -11.87 -5.54
N ILE A 132 2.01 -11.60 -4.24
CA ILE A 132 2.62 -12.53 -3.28
C ILE A 132 1.76 -13.78 -3.14
N ILE A 133 0.45 -13.66 -2.91
CA ILE A 133 -0.47 -14.80 -2.75
C ILE A 133 -0.43 -15.72 -3.96
N ARG A 134 -0.42 -15.16 -5.19
CA ARG A 134 -0.34 -15.94 -6.42
C ARG A 134 0.97 -16.73 -6.55
N ALA A 135 2.07 -16.18 -6.06
CA ALA A 135 3.41 -16.77 -6.19
C ALA A 135 3.80 -17.64 -4.99
N ASN A 136 3.14 -17.45 -3.85
CA ASN A 136 3.34 -18.21 -2.62
C ASN A 136 1.99 -18.45 -1.92
N GLY A 137 1.50 -19.69 -2.02
CA GLY A 137 0.21 -20.11 -1.47
C GLY A 137 0.13 -20.18 0.06
N HIS A 138 1.21 -19.87 0.79
CA HIS A 138 1.18 -19.77 2.25
C HIS A 138 0.62 -18.43 2.73
N TRP A 139 0.76 -17.38 1.93
CA TRP A 139 0.21 -16.08 2.26
C TRP A 139 -1.28 -16.01 1.96
N ARG A 140 -2.01 -15.30 2.83
CA ARG A 140 -3.41 -14.98 2.66
C ARG A 140 -3.72 -13.60 3.22
N TRP A 141 -4.75 -12.96 2.69
CA TRP A 141 -5.36 -11.83 3.38
C TRP A 141 -6.08 -12.31 4.64
N GLY A 142 -5.96 -11.55 5.72
CA GLY A 142 -6.72 -11.78 6.94
C GLY A 142 -6.58 -10.60 7.89
N LEU A 143 -7.07 -10.79 9.11
CA LEU A 143 -7.00 -9.77 10.14
C LEU A 143 -5.87 -10.07 11.12
N ASN A 144 -5.05 -9.05 11.39
CA ASN A 144 -4.12 -9.16 12.49
C ASN A 144 -4.87 -9.10 13.83
N LEU A 145 -5.06 -10.26 14.45
CA LEU A 145 -5.71 -10.39 15.77
C LEU A 145 -4.70 -10.77 16.86
N ASP A 146 -3.41 -10.60 16.59
CA ASP A 146 -2.36 -10.88 17.56
C ASP A 146 -2.49 -9.95 18.78
N ALA A 147 -2.48 -10.55 19.97
CA ALA A 147 -2.69 -9.84 21.22
C ALA A 147 -1.48 -8.99 21.62
N THR A 148 -0.27 -9.41 21.23
CA THR A 148 0.97 -8.67 21.44
C THR A 148 0.97 -7.42 20.56
N ASP A 149 0.64 -7.56 19.28
CA ASP A 149 0.52 -6.43 18.36
C ASP A 149 -0.54 -5.41 18.83
N LEU A 150 -1.63 -5.89 19.44
CA LEU A 150 -2.62 -5.00 20.06
C LEU A 150 -2.07 -4.29 21.31
N ALA A 151 -1.35 -5.01 22.18
CA ALA A 151 -0.79 -4.45 23.41
C ALA A 151 0.30 -3.41 23.13
N ASP A 152 1.08 -3.62 22.07
CA ASP A 152 2.15 -2.73 21.61
C ASP A 152 1.65 -1.56 20.74
N ASP A 153 0.33 -1.43 20.55
CA ASP A 153 -0.32 -0.41 19.72
C ASP A 153 0.20 -0.40 18.27
N MET A 154 0.49 -1.60 17.73
CA MET A 154 0.97 -1.74 16.36
C MET A 154 -0.10 -1.26 15.38
N ALA A 155 0.31 -0.41 14.43
CA ALA A 155 -0.59 0.14 13.40
C ALA A 155 -1.19 -0.92 12.47
N THR A 156 -0.69 -2.17 12.51
CA THR A 156 -1.22 -3.34 11.80
C THR A 156 -2.35 -4.03 12.57
N SER A 157 -2.43 -3.85 13.89
CA SER A 157 -3.39 -4.56 14.74
C SER A 157 -4.84 -4.24 14.33
N ARG A 158 -5.68 -5.27 14.29
CA ARG A 158 -7.09 -5.24 13.87
C ARG A 158 -7.32 -4.68 12.45
N ARG A 159 -6.29 -4.67 11.60
CA ARG A 159 -6.41 -4.31 10.16
C ARG A 159 -6.29 -5.53 9.26
N VAL A 160 -6.79 -5.36 8.05
CA VAL A 160 -6.60 -6.32 6.96
C VAL A 160 -5.16 -6.24 6.47
N VAL A 161 -4.43 -7.33 6.58
CA VAL A 161 -3.01 -7.45 6.24
C VAL A 161 -2.75 -8.79 5.56
N LEU A 162 -1.55 -8.98 5.02
CA LEU A 162 -1.09 -10.30 4.62
C LEU A 162 -0.60 -11.07 5.85
N LEU A 163 -1.04 -12.32 5.93
CA LEU A 163 -0.72 -13.25 6.99
C LEU A 163 -0.22 -14.56 6.39
N ALA A 164 0.73 -15.18 7.06
CA ALA A 164 1.17 -16.54 6.76
C ALA A 164 1.60 -17.22 8.06
N ASP A 165 1.28 -18.51 8.18
CA ASP A 165 1.59 -19.26 9.39
C ASP A 165 3.12 -19.37 9.57
N LEU A 166 3.61 -19.14 10.79
CA LEU A 166 5.04 -19.33 11.09
C LEU A 166 5.37 -20.82 11.12
N THR A 167 6.57 -21.19 10.67
CA THR A 167 7.03 -22.59 10.76
C THR A 167 7.30 -23.00 12.20
N HIS A 168 7.76 -22.04 13.02
CA HIS A 168 7.94 -22.18 14.45
C HIS A 168 7.12 -21.13 15.21
N PRO A 169 5.81 -21.36 15.41
CA PRO A 169 4.98 -20.41 16.16
C PRO A 169 5.39 -20.37 17.63
N THR A 170 5.32 -19.19 18.23
CA THR A 170 5.52 -18.94 19.66
C THR A 170 4.16 -18.70 20.33
N PRO A 171 4.08 -18.72 21.68
CA PRO A 171 2.89 -18.26 22.38
C PRO A 171 2.51 -16.81 22.04
N GLU A 172 3.50 -15.97 21.73
CA GLU A 172 3.36 -14.53 21.49
C GLU A 172 3.09 -14.19 20.02
N ALA A 173 3.44 -15.06 19.07
CA ALA A 173 3.24 -14.87 17.63
C ALA A 173 3.06 -16.19 16.89
N ARG A 174 1.95 -16.32 16.16
CA ARG A 174 1.62 -17.53 15.37
C ARG A 174 1.72 -17.33 13.87
N GLU A 175 1.61 -16.09 13.42
CA GLU A 175 1.57 -15.71 12.01
C GLU A 175 2.59 -14.61 11.76
N ALA A 176 3.27 -14.67 10.61
CA ALA A 176 3.97 -13.52 10.07
C ALA A 176 2.95 -12.50 9.58
N VAL A 177 3.15 -11.23 9.95
CA VAL A 177 2.33 -10.10 9.52
C VAL A 177 3.11 -9.27 8.50
N LEU A 178 2.53 -9.06 7.32
CA LEU A 178 3.08 -8.17 6.30
C LEU A 178 2.07 -7.08 5.94
N ASP A 179 2.42 -5.83 6.26
CA ASP A 179 1.64 -4.65 5.92
C ASP A 179 2.31 -3.85 4.78
N LEU A 180 1.95 -4.22 3.55
CA LEU A 180 2.42 -3.54 2.35
C LEU A 180 1.87 -2.12 2.24
N GLU A 181 0.70 -1.86 2.82
CA GLU A 181 0.10 -0.55 2.78
C GLU A 181 0.96 0.44 3.59
N ALA A 182 1.56 0.01 4.70
CA ALA A 182 2.48 0.82 5.51
C ALA A 182 3.69 1.29 4.69
N THR A 183 4.25 0.35 3.93
CA THR A 183 5.41 0.59 3.09
C THR A 183 5.09 1.62 2.01
N ILE A 184 4.01 1.41 1.25
CA ILE A 184 3.63 2.31 0.15
C ILE A 184 3.28 3.71 0.65
N PHE A 185 2.55 3.81 1.77
CA PHE A 185 2.22 5.11 2.34
C PHE A 185 3.43 5.85 2.88
N SER A 186 4.37 5.15 3.52
CA SER A 186 5.63 5.74 3.97
C SER A 186 6.40 6.30 2.77
N ASP A 187 6.50 5.54 1.69
CA ASP A 187 7.22 5.94 0.47
C ASP A 187 6.54 7.13 -0.25
N HIS A 188 5.21 7.23 -0.20
CA HIS A 188 4.48 8.42 -0.67
C HIS A 188 4.64 9.63 0.24
N ARG A 189 4.69 9.42 1.54
CA ARG A 189 4.89 10.49 2.52
C ARG A 189 6.31 11.05 2.45
N PHE A 190 7.29 10.18 2.18
CA PHE A 190 8.71 10.50 2.15
C PHE A 190 9.34 10.04 0.82
N PRO A 191 8.98 10.69 -0.31
CA PRO A 191 9.43 10.28 -1.64
C PRO A 191 10.93 10.44 -1.87
N ASP A 192 11.61 11.23 -1.03
CA ASP A 192 13.06 11.42 -1.08
C ASP A 192 13.82 10.51 -0.10
N SER A 193 13.12 9.59 0.59
CA SER A 193 13.76 8.67 1.53
C SER A 193 14.76 7.77 0.80
N PRO A 194 15.93 7.47 1.39
CA PRO A 194 16.90 6.54 0.78
C PRO A 194 16.30 5.16 0.53
N GLY A 195 15.39 4.74 1.42
CA GLY A 195 14.60 3.52 1.30
C GLY A 195 13.83 3.48 -0.01
N PHE A 196 13.05 4.51 -0.34
CA PHE A 196 12.33 4.53 -1.60
C PHE A 196 13.25 4.79 -2.79
N VAL A 197 14.15 5.79 -2.72
CA VAL A 197 14.94 6.23 -3.87
C VAL A 197 15.95 5.16 -4.31
N HIS A 198 16.68 4.57 -3.35
CA HIS A 198 17.84 3.71 -3.65
C HIS A 198 17.57 2.22 -3.40
N LEU A 199 16.72 1.90 -2.44
CA LEU A 199 16.41 0.50 -2.12
C LEU A 199 15.12 0.14 -2.87
N ASP A 200 15.15 -0.91 -3.68
CA ASP A 200 13.93 -1.39 -4.34
C ASP A 200 13.09 -2.17 -3.32
N SER A 201 12.63 -1.46 -2.29
CA SER A 201 12.00 -2.00 -1.07
C SER A 201 10.78 -2.85 -1.39
N TRP A 202 9.97 -2.44 -2.37
CA TRP A 202 8.78 -3.18 -2.79
C TRP A 202 9.13 -4.52 -3.40
N SER A 203 10.09 -4.55 -4.34
CA SER A 203 10.50 -5.82 -4.95
C SER A 203 11.22 -6.73 -3.96
N THR A 204 11.95 -6.15 -3.01
CA THR A 204 12.63 -6.88 -1.93
C THR A 204 11.61 -7.54 -1.02
N ALA A 205 10.64 -6.78 -0.51
CA ALA A 205 9.56 -7.31 0.33
C ALA A 205 8.76 -8.41 -0.38
N VAL A 206 8.42 -8.21 -1.66
CA VAL A 206 7.74 -9.24 -2.47
C VAL A 206 8.62 -10.47 -2.67
N ALA A 207 9.92 -10.30 -2.97
CA ALA A 207 10.84 -11.41 -3.16
C ALA A 207 11.06 -12.20 -1.86
N ASP A 208 11.20 -11.54 -0.72
CA ASP A 208 11.35 -12.18 0.58
C ASP A 208 10.08 -12.97 0.98
N ALA A 209 8.91 -12.36 0.80
CA ALA A 209 7.63 -13.01 1.05
C ALA A 209 7.41 -14.23 0.14
N ILE A 210 7.78 -14.15 -1.14
CA ILE A 210 7.69 -15.28 -2.09
C ILE A 210 8.68 -16.38 -1.71
N ALA A 211 9.91 -16.02 -1.34
CA ALA A 211 10.95 -16.98 -0.96
C ALA A 211 10.66 -17.68 0.38
N GLY A 212 9.73 -17.16 1.18
CA GLY A 212 9.38 -17.72 2.49
C GLY A 212 10.45 -17.52 3.56
N ARG A 213 11.36 -16.56 3.37
CA ARG A 213 12.46 -16.28 4.30
C ARG A 213 12.01 -15.80 5.69
N HIS A 214 10.73 -15.45 5.86
CA HIS A 214 10.15 -14.98 7.11
C HIS A 214 9.54 -16.10 7.97
N TYR A 215 9.62 -17.36 7.53
CA TYR A 215 9.05 -18.50 8.27
C TYR A 215 10.02 -19.18 9.23
N ASP A 216 11.32 -18.94 9.06
CA ASP A 216 12.40 -19.53 9.84
C ASP A 216 12.85 -18.51 10.91
N PHE A 217 12.21 -18.50 12.08
CA PHE A 217 12.76 -17.87 13.28
C PHE A 217 13.30 -18.95 14.22
#